data_AF-A0A535QPT9-F1
#
_entry.id   AF-A0A535QPT9-F1
#
_cell.length_a   1.000
_cell.length_b   1.000
_cell.length_c   1.000
_cell.angle_alpha   90.00
_cell.angle_beta   90.00
_cell.angle_gamma   90.00
#
_symmetry.space_group_name_H-M   'P 1'
#
loop_
_entity.id
_entity.type
_entity.pdbx_description
1 polymer ?
#
loop_
_entity_poly.entity_id
_entity_poly.type
_entity_poly.pdbx_seq_one_letter_code
_entity_poly.pdbx_strand_id
1 'polypeptide(L)' 'MPTEDEMTLDERRKYLKRMKPRYLKAKRKERSQLLSEMEQVSGMHRKSLTRLLHAQSLERTKRKTVRERSYG' A
#
# COMPACT_ATOMS: atom_id res chain seq x y z
N MET A 1 9.45 -0.88 19.43
CA MET A 1 8.96 -2.21 19.03
C MET A 1 7.78 -1.99 18.09
N PRO A 2 7.67 -2.70 16.95
CA PRO A 2 6.40 -2.78 16.24
C PRO A 2 5.38 -3.34 17.24
N THR A 3 4.25 -2.67 17.44
CA THR A 3 3.13 -3.26 18.18
C THR A 3 2.73 -4.54 17.46
N GLU A 4 2.48 -5.63 18.20
CA GLU A 4 2.33 -6.98 17.64
C GLU A 4 1.23 -7.12 16.56
N ASP A 5 0.32 -6.14 16.47
CA ASP A 5 -0.76 -6.07 15.48
C ASP A 5 -0.41 -5.32 14.16
N GLU A 6 0.78 -4.75 14.02
CA GLU A 6 1.13 -4.04 12.78
C GLU A 6 1.49 -4.99 11.64
N MET A 7 0.68 -4.96 10.56
CA MET A 7 1.00 -5.69 9.34
C MET A 7 2.40 -5.34 8.80
N THR A 8 3.14 -6.36 8.40
CA THR A 8 4.39 -6.23 7.63
C THR A 8 4.13 -5.64 6.24
N LEU A 9 5.19 -5.19 5.56
CA LEU A 9 5.10 -4.63 4.20
C LEU A 9 4.46 -5.60 3.18
N ASP A 10 4.77 -6.88 3.29
CA ASP A 10 4.27 -7.91 2.38
C ASP A 10 2.79 -8.22 2.67
N GLU A 11 2.39 -8.23 3.94
CA GLU A 11 0.98 -8.36 4.35
C GLU A 11 0.14 -7.17 3.89
N ARG A 12 0.63 -5.93 4.06
CA ARG A 12 -0.01 -4.72 3.53
C ARG A 12 -0.26 -4.87 2.03
N ARG A 13 0.75 -5.31 1.26
CA ARG A 13 0.58 -5.53 -0.19
C ARG A 13 -0.39 -6.66 -0.51
N LYS A 14 -0.34 -7.78 0.22
CA LYS A 14 -1.27 -8.91 0.07
C LYS A 14 -2.72 -8.46 0.29
N TYR A 15 -2.96 -7.67 1.34
CA TYR A 15 -4.26 -7.08 1.65
C TYR A 15 -4.73 -6.14 0.52
N LEU A 16 -3.87 -5.21 0.08
CA LEU A 16 -4.21 -4.28 -1.02
C LEU A 16 -4.49 -4.98 -2.34
N LYS A 17 -3.78 -6.07 -2.68
CA LYS A 17 -4.06 -6.88 -3.87
C LYS A 17 -5.48 -7.46 -3.84
N ARG A 18 -5.94 -7.93 -2.67
CA ARG A 18 -7.30 -8.44 -2.48
C ARG A 18 -8.35 -7.34 -2.52
N MET A 19 -8.04 -6.14 -2.01
CA MET A 19 -8.99 -5.02 -1.98
C MET A 19 -9.06 -4.22 -3.28
N LYS A 20 -8.01 -4.24 -4.11
CA LYS A 20 -7.97 -3.48 -5.38
C LYS A 20 -9.19 -3.75 -6.28
N PRO A 21 -9.65 -4.99 -6.53
CA PRO A 21 -10.85 -5.23 -7.32
C PRO A 21 -12.12 -4.60 -6.73
N ARG A 22 -12.28 -4.63 -5.40
CA ARG A 22 -13.40 -3.99 -4.70
C ARG A 22 -13.36 -2.47 -4.88
N TYR A 23 -12.19 -1.87 -4.68
CA TYR A 23 -12.00 -0.43 -4.88
C TYR A 23 -12.29 0.01 -6.33
N LEU A 24 -11.85 -0.77 -7.32
CA LEU A 24 -12.09 -0.47 -8.73
C LEU A 24 -13.58 -0.52 -9.09
N LYS A 25 -14.32 -1.51 -8.57
CA LYS A 25 -15.77 -1.67 -8.79
C LYS A 25 -16.62 -0.67 -7.99
N ALA A 26 -16.10 -0.15 -6.88
CA ALA A 26 -16.81 0.75 -5.98
C ALA A 26 -17.11 2.13 -6.60
N LYS A 27 -18.23 2.73 -6.17
CA LYS A 27 -18.60 4.12 -6.50
C LYS A 27 -17.80 5.14 -5.67
N ARG A 28 -17.88 6.43 -5.98
CA ARG A 28 -17.11 7.50 -5.30
C ARG A 28 -17.23 7.47 -3.77
N LYS A 29 -18.45 7.29 -3.23
CA LYS A 29 -18.70 7.24 -1.78
C LYS A 29 -18.07 6.00 -1.13
N GLU A 30 -18.31 4.84 -1.73
CA GLU A 30 -17.76 3.55 -1.29
C GLU A 30 -16.24 3.52 -1.37
N ARG A 31 -15.64 4.08 -2.42
CA ARG A 31 -14.18 4.25 -2.53
C ARG A 31 -13.60 5.03 -1.36
N SER A 32 -14.29 6.09 -0.93
CA SER A 32 -13.83 6.88 0.22
C SER A 32 -13.87 6.08 1.52
N GLN A 33 -14.91 5.26 1.72
CA GLN A 33 -15.05 4.39 2.89
C GLN A 33 -13.99 3.30 2.90
N LEU A 34 -13.82 2.60 1.77
CA LEU A 34 -12.78 1.59 1.58
C LEU A 34 -11.38 2.16 1.84
N LEU A 35 -11.08 3.39 1.41
CA LEU A 35 -9.80 4.02 1.68
C LEU A 35 -9.59 4.31 3.17
N SER A 36 -10.64 4.62 3.94
CA SER A 36 -10.54 4.82 5.39
C SER A 36 -10.29 3.50 6.12
N GLU A 37 -11.01 2.44 5.73
CA GLU A 37 -10.78 1.10 6.27
C GLU A 37 -9.35 0.62 5.98
N MET A 38 -8.88 0.79 4.73
CA MET A 38 -7.52 0.40 4.36
C MET A 38 -6.47 1.19 5.13
N GLU A 39 -6.69 2.47 5.43
CA GLU A 39 -5.79 3.29 6.24
C GLU A 39 -5.70 2.78 7.68
N GLN A 40 -6.84 2.48 8.30
CA GLN A 40 -6.89 1.93 9.66
C GLN A 40 -6.21 0.56 9.76
N VAL A 41 -6.50 -0.34 8.80
CA VAL A 41 -5.96 -1.70 8.82
C VAL A 41 -4.46 -1.71 8.52
N SER A 42 -4.01 -0.94 7.52
CA SER A 42 -2.60 -0.99 7.06
C SER A 42 -1.66 0.04 7.68
N GLY A 43 -2.20 1.00 8.45
CA GLY A 43 -1.45 2.14 8.97
C GLY A 43 -0.85 3.03 7.87
N MET A 44 -1.34 2.90 6.62
CA MET A 44 -0.83 3.66 5.48
C MET A 44 -1.68 4.90 5.21
N HIS A 45 -1.03 6.04 5.03
CA HIS A 45 -1.70 7.28 4.66
C HIS A 45 -2.50 7.14 3.35
N ARG A 46 -3.72 7.69 3.31
CA ARG A 46 -4.61 7.66 2.11
C ARG A 46 -3.93 8.02 0.81
N LYS A 47 -3.07 9.06 0.77
CA LYS A 47 -2.36 9.46 -0.46
C LYS A 47 -1.52 8.31 -1.04
N SER A 48 -0.90 7.51 -0.19
CA SER A 48 -0.12 6.34 -0.60
C SER A 48 -1.01 5.20 -1.09
N LEU A 49 -2.14 4.96 -0.42
CA LEU A 49 -3.13 3.97 -0.83
C LEU A 49 -3.70 4.26 -2.21
N THR A 50 -4.17 5.50 -2.45
CA THR A 50 -4.69 5.91 -3.76
C THR A 50 -3.63 5.75 -4.86
N ARG A 51 -2.38 6.16 -4.60
CA ARG A 51 -1.27 5.99 -5.55
C ARG A 51 -1.03 4.52 -5.90
N LEU A 52 -1.04 3.64 -4.90
CA LEU A 52 -0.82 2.21 -5.09
C LEU A 52 -1.99 1.52 -5.82
N LEU A 53 -3.23 1.87 -5.46
CA LEU A 53 -4.42 1.29 -6.08
C LEU A 53 -4.58 1.70 -7.54
N HIS A 54 -4.14 2.90 -7.91
CA HIS A 54 -4.10 3.38 -9.30
C HIS A 54 -2.88 2.89 -10.09
N ALA A 55 -1.85 2.35 -9.42
CA ALA A 55 -0.69 1.82 -10.12
C ALA A 55 -1.07 0.56 -10.93
N GLN A 56 -0.42 0.38 -12.08
CA GLN A 56 -0.62 -0.79 -12.94
C GLN A 56 -0.39 -2.10 -12.17
N SER A 57 0.66 -2.13 -11.35
CA SER A 57 1.03 -3.28 -10.53
C SER A 57 1.23 -2.91 -9.07
N LEU A 58 0.83 -3.83 -8.18
CA LEU A 58 1.11 -3.80 -6.74
C LEU A 58 2.33 -4.67 -6.40
N GLU A 59 3.13 -5.09 -7.37
CA GLU A 59 4.38 -5.81 -7.14
C GLU A 59 5.48 -4.87 -6.63
N ARG A 60 6.32 -5.40 -5.75
CA ARG A 60 7.44 -4.64 -5.21
C ARG A 60 8.58 -4.68 -6.23
N THR A 61 8.91 -3.53 -6.80
CA THR A 61 10.12 -3.41 -7.61
C THR A 61 11.34 -3.52 -6.70
N LYS A 62 12.15 -4.56 -6.90
CA LYS A 62 13.44 -4.67 -6.22
C LYS A 62 14.34 -3.53 -6.71
N ARG A 63 15.03 -2.88 -5.76
CA ARG A 63 16.05 -1.89 -6.09
C ARG A 63 17.17 -2.61 -6.86
N LYS A 64 17.55 -2.10 -8.03
CA LYS A 64 18.57 -2.70 -8.90
C LYS A 64 19.99 -2.19 -8.62
N THR A 65 20.13 -1.03 -8.00
CA THR A 65 21.41 -0.37 -7.76
C THR A 65 21.61 -0.09 -6.27
N VAL A 66 22.80 -0.41 -5.76
CA VAL A 66 23.22 -0.02 -4.41
C VAL A 66 23.87 1.36 -4.51
N ARG A 67 23.70 2.21 -3.49
CA ARG A 67 24.44 3.49 -3.46
C ARG A 67 25.93 3.17 -3.40
N GLU A 68 26.70 3.76 -4.31
CA GLU A 68 28.15 3.68 -4.28
C GLU A 68 28.69 4.36 -3.02
N ARG A 69 29.84 3.89 -2.53
CA ARG A 69 30.51 4.50 -1.38
C ARG A 69 31.02 5.88 -1.79
N SER A 70 30.39 6.92 -1.25
CA SER A 70 30.93 8.27 -1.29
C SER A 70 31.96 8.40 -0.17
N TYR A 71 33.25 8.36 -0.53
CA TYR A 71 34.30 8.90 0.31
C TYR A 71 34.70 10.25 -0.28
N GLY A 72 34.47 11.30 0.50
CA GLY A 72 35.09 12.61 0.29
C GLY A 72 36.44 12.67 0.99
#